data_AF-A0A2E8K710-F1
#
_entry.id   AF-A0A2E8K710-F1
#
_cell.length_a   1.000
_cell.length_b   1.000
_cell.length_c   1.000
_cell.angle_alpha   90.00
_cell.angle_beta   90.00
_cell.angle_gamma   90.00
#
_symmetry.space_group_name_H-M   'P 1'
#
loop_
_entity.id
_entity.type
_entity.pdbx_description
1 polymer ?
#
loop_
_entity_poly.entity_id
_entity_poly.type
_entity_poly.pdbx_seq_one_letter_code
_entity_poly.pdbx_strand_id
1 'polypeptide(L)' 'MDEPWLVCLGLGMIWQGLLITWVSGLPLAITARDTPKPQAGTPEAFGFFWIEQYRFIGLLLALAGFALAVTGWLL' A
#
# COMPACT_ATOMS: atom_id res chain seq x y z
N MET A 1 17.92 8.79 -20.44
CA MET A 1 18.12 7.48 -21.07
C MET A 1 17.21 6.54 -20.33
N ASP A 2 16.01 6.32 -20.87
CA ASP A 2 14.98 5.53 -20.19
C ASP A 2 15.55 4.21 -19.67
N GLU A 3 15.35 3.93 -18.38
CA GLU A 3 15.75 2.69 -17.71
C GLU A 3 14.52 1.76 -17.65
N PRO A 4 14.25 0.95 -18.69
CA PRO A 4 12.97 0.26 -18.84
C PRO A 4 12.69 -0.75 -17.72
N TRP A 5 13.73 -1.30 -17.09
CA TRP A 5 13.58 -2.21 -15.96
C TRP A 5 13.05 -1.49 -14.71
N LEU A 6 13.45 -0.25 -14.46
CA LEU A 6 12.92 0.58 -13.37
C LEU A 6 11.46 0.92 -13.61
N VAL A 7 11.12 1.25 -14.87
CA VAL A 7 9.73 1.52 -15.27
C VAL A 7 8.87 0.27 -15.08
N CYS A 8 9.30 -0.89 -15.56
CA CYS A 8 8.58 -2.15 -15.40
C CYS A 8 8.40 -2.55 -13.93
N LEU A 9 9.45 -2.42 -13.11
CA LEU A 9 9.39 -2.68 -11.67
C LEU A 9 8.39 -1.73 -10.98
N GLY A 10 8.48 -0.43 -11.29
CA GLY A 10 7.60 0.59 -10.75
C GLY A 10 6.13 0.33 -11.08
N LEU A 11 5.83 -0.01 -12.33
CA LEU A 11 4.48 -0.37 -12.77
C LEU A 11 3.98 -1.65 -12.08
N GLY A 12 4.83 -2.66 -11.90
CA GLY A 12 4.47 -3.87 -11.15
C GLY A 12 4.15 -3.58 -9.68
N MET A 13 4.92 -2.72 -9.04
CA MET A 13 4.67 -2.26 -7.67
C MET A 13 3.40 -1.42 -7.56
N ILE A 14 3.15 -0.52 -8.52
CA ILE A 14 1.88 0.23 -8.61
C ILE A 14 0.71 -0.73 -8.69
N TRP A 15 0.74 -1.66 -9.64
CA TRP A 15 -0.32 -2.63 -9.84
C TRP A 15 -0.60 -3.45 -8.57
N GLN A 16 0.45 -4.00 -7.97
CA GLN A 16 0.31 -4.81 -6.76
C GLN A 16 -0.17 -3.98 -5.57
N GLY A 17 0.33 -2.76 -5.41
CA GLY A 17 -0.07 -1.84 -4.35
C GLY A 17 -1.54 -1.42 -4.48
N LEU A 18 -1.99 -1.15 -5.70
CA LEU A 18 -3.39 -0.86 -6.01
C LEU A 18 -4.30 -2.06 -5.76
N LEU A 19 -3.88 -3.29 -6.11
CA LEU A 19 -4.66 -4.50 -5.78
C LEU A 19 -4.82 -4.69 -4.27
N ILE A 20 -3.76 -4.49 -3.49
CA ILE A 20 -3.84 -4.58 -2.02
C ILE A 20 -4.77 -3.50 -1.48
N THR A 21 -4.64 -2.27 -1.97
CA THR A 21 -5.48 -1.13 -1.56
C THR A 21 -6.95 -1.35 -1.96
N TRP A 22 -7.21 -1.97 -3.11
CA TRP A 22 -8.56 -2.32 -3.55
C TRP A 22 -9.23 -3.33 -2.62
N VAL A 23 -8.50 -4.37 -2.19
CA VAL A 23 -9.05 -5.42 -1.33
C VAL A 23 -9.15 -4.99 0.13
N SER A 24 -8.13 -4.28 0.64
CA SER A 24 -8.06 -3.91 2.06
C SER A 24 -8.65 -2.53 2.37
N GLY A 25 -8.79 -1.67 1.37
CA GLY A 25 -9.10 -0.24 1.53
C GLY A 25 -7.85 0.61 1.75
N LEU A 26 -8.04 1.92 1.96
CA LEU A 26 -6.97 2.83 2.39
C LEU A 26 -6.75 2.72 3.92
N PRO A 27 -5.54 3.05 4.42
CA PRO A 27 -5.27 3.13 5.85
C PRO A 27 -6.34 3.94 6.61
N LEU A 28 -6.76 3.46 7.77
CA LEU A 28 -7.78 4.14 8.58
C LEU A 28 -7.28 5.48 9.09
N ALA A 29 -5.96 5.63 9.25
CA ALA A 29 -5.32 6.91 9.54
C ALA A 29 -5.66 8.01 8.52
N ILE A 30 -6.03 7.62 7.29
CA ILE A 30 -6.42 8.54 6.21
C ILE A 30 -7.94 8.66 6.10
N THR A 31 -8.69 7.57 6.28
CA THR A 31 -10.11 7.51 5.91
C THR A 31 -11.10 7.56 7.08
N ALA A 32 -10.73 7.14 8.29
CA ALA A 32 -11.70 7.03 9.37
C ALA A 32 -11.02 7.11 10.75
N ARG A 33 -11.18 8.27 11.41
CA ARG A 33 -10.68 8.51 12.77
C ARG A 33 -11.44 7.71 13.84
N ASP A 34 -12.69 7.35 13.56
CA ASP A 34 -13.65 6.81 14.53
C ASP A 34 -14.00 5.32 14.32
N THR A 35 -13.17 4.57 13.58
CA THR A 35 -13.39 3.12 13.43
C THR A 35 -13.29 2.43 14.79
N PRO A 36 -14.34 1.69 15.24
CA PRO A 36 -14.32 0.97 16.50
C PRO A 36 -13.16 -0.02 16.51
N LYS A 37 -12.27 0.11 17.51
CA LYS A 37 -11.14 -0.80 17.68
C LYS A 37 -11.55 -1.98 18.56
N PRO A 38 -11.23 -3.23 18.16
CA PRO A 38 -11.43 -4.39 19.03
C PRO A 38 -10.59 -4.29 20.32
N GLN A 39 -11.01 -5.06 21.34
CA GLN A 39 -10.33 -5.08 22.63
C GLN A 39 -8.91 -5.63 22.50
N ALA A 40 -7.94 -4.98 23.13
CA ALA A 40 -6.56 -5.43 23.10
C ALA A 40 -6.42 -6.85 23.69
N GLY A 41 -5.60 -7.69 23.05
CA GLY A 41 -5.33 -9.06 23.47
C GLY A 41 -6.30 -10.10 22.91
N THR A 42 -7.31 -9.71 22.14
CA THR A 42 -8.19 -10.67 21.46
C THR A 42 -7.67 -11.04 20.05
N PRO A 43 -8.04 -12.22 19.52
CA PRO A 43 -7.71 -12.60 18.14
C PRO A 43 -8.18 -11.58 17.09
N GLU A 44 -9.32 -10.94 17.33
CA GLU A 44 -9.87 -9.90 16.46
C GLU A 44 -8.95 -8.67 16.39
N ALA A 45 -8.33 -8.29 17.51
CA ALA A 45 -7.36 -7.19 17.53
C ALA A 45 -6.08 -7.51 16.75
N PHE A 46 -5.64 -8.77 16.76
CA PHE A 46 -4.53 -9.22 15.93
C PHE A 46 -4.87 -9.15 14.44
N GLY A 47 -6.05 -9.65 14.04
CA GLY A 47 -6.52 -9.56 12.67
C GLY A 47 -6.67 -8.11 12.20
N PHE A 48 -7.28 -7.26 13.03
CA PHE A 48 -7.44 -5.84 12.76
C PHE A 48 -6.09 -5.14 12.56
N PHE A 49 -5.10 -5.42 13.41
CA PHE A 49 -3.75 -4.88 13.27
C PHE A 49 -3.12 -5.27 11.93
N TRP A 50 -3.19 -6.54 11.55
CA TRP A 50 -2.58 -7.02 10.30
C TRP A 50 -3.25 -6.46 9.05
N ILE A 51 -4.58 -6.34 9.04
CA ILE A 51 -5.29 -5.69 7.95
C ILE A 51 -4.85 -4.23 7.81
N GLU A 52 -4.64 -3.53 8.92
CA GLU A 52 -4.13 -2.16 8.88
C GLU A 52 -2.69 -2.09 8.33
N GLN A 53 -1.81 -3.03 8.68
CA GLN A 53 -0.49 -3.12 8.07
C GLN A 53 -0.57 -3.39 6.55
N TYR A 54 -1.47 -4.28 6.12
CA TYR A 54 -1.68 -4.55 4.70
C TYR A 54 -2.14 -3.31 3.93
N ARG A 55 -3.01 -2.48 4.51
CA ARG A 55 -3.41 -1.20 3.89
C ARG A 55 -2.23 -0.26 3.68
N PHE A 56 -1.35 -0.14 4.68
CA PHE A 56 -0.14 0.67 4.55
C PHE A 56 0.83 0.08 3.51
N ILE A 57 1.01 -1.24 3.47
CA ILE A 57 1.82 -1.91 2.45
C ILE A 57 1.29 -1.59 1.06
N GLY A 58 -0.01 -1.71 0.82
CA GLY A 58 -0.62 -1.40 -0.46
C GLY A 58 -0.35 0.04 -0.91
N LEU A 59 -0.60 1.00 -0.03
CA LEU A 59 -0.38 2.42 -0.32
C LEU A 59 1.10 2.74 -0.58
N LEU A 60 2.00 2.29 0.30
CA LEU A 60 3.43 2.56 0.18
C LEU A 60 4.03 1.89 -1.06
N LEU A 61 3.59 0.67 -1.39
CA LEU A 61 4.05 -0.03 -2.58
C LEU A 61 3.62 0.72 -3.85
N ALA A 62 2.41 1.27 -3.89
CA ALA A 62 1.94 2.07 -5.00
C ALA A 62 2.72 3.38 -5.15
N LEU A 63 2.95 4.11 -4.05
CA LEU A 63 3.71 5.37 -4.05
C LEU A 63 5.18 5.15 -4.43
N ALA A 64 5.82 4.13 -3.87
CA ALA A 64 7.20 3.76 -4.21
C ALA A 64 7.31 3.32 -5.67
N GLY A 65 6.34 2.53 -6.15
CA GLY A 65 6.26 2.14 -7.55
C GLY A 65 6.13 3.33 -8.50
N PHE A 66 5.31 4.33 -8.14
CA PHE A 66 5.19 5.58 -8.88
C PHE A 66 6.50 6.35 -8.92
N ALA A 67 7.18 6.51 -7.77
CA ALA A 67 8.49 7.16 -7.72
C ALA A 67 9.52 6.44 -8.61
N LEU A 68 9.54 5.09 -8.60
CA LEU A 68 10.45 4.31 -9.46
C LEU A 68 10.10 4.42 -10.95
N ALA A 69 8.83 4.38 -11.31
CA ALA A 69 8.40 4.50 -12.70
C ALA A 69 8.76 5.88 -13.28
N VAL A 70 8.53 6.95 -12.51
CA VAL A 70 8.92 8.32 -12.90
C VAL A 70 10.44 8.45 -12.98
N THR A 71 11.17 7.92 -12.01
CA THR A 71 12.65 7.97 -12.01
C THR A 71 13.23 7.22 -13.20
N GLY A 72 12.74 6.01 -13.49
CA GLY A 72 13.17 5.22 -14.64
C GLY A 72 12.83 5.87 -15.99
N TRP A 73 11.79 6.70 -16.04
CA TRP A 73 11.43 7.47 -17.24
C TRP A 73 12.28 8.75 -17.42
N LEU A 74 12.75 9.35 -16.32
CA LEU A 74 13.49 10.62 -16.36
C LEU A 74 15.01 10.46 -16.47
N LEU A 75 15.56 9.36 -15.94
CA LEU A 75 16.99 9.02 -16.06
C LEU A 75 17.33 8.56 -17.47
#